data_AF-A0A9Y1BR88-F1
#
_entry.id   AF-A0A9Y1BR88-F1
#
_cell.length_a   1.000
_cell.length_b   1.000
_cell.length_c   1.000
_cell.angle_alpha   90.00
_cell.angle_beta   90.00
_cell.angle_gamma   90.00
#
_symmetry.space_group_name_H-M   'P 1'
#
loop_
_entity.id
_entity.type
_entity.pdbx_description
1 polymer ?
#
loop_
_entity_poly.entity_id
_entity_poly.type
_entity_poly.pdbx_seq_one_letter_code
_entity_poly.pdbx_strand_id
1 'polypeptide(L)'
;MILIDDLERLEMEKIFKEKQVLLALVFGSVARGDNSTISDIDIGLFFSPNTTKKERFDNILIISSKIQRILKKNEIDIVAINDAPSRLKFKIMTEGKIIYCEDMELFYNLKEKAMLEYFDFQYVEQQIIKDYLAE
;
A
#
# COMPACT_ATOMS: atom_id res chain seq x y z
N MET A 1 -14.15 2.84 10.35
CA MET A 1 -12.80 2.58 10.89
C MET A 1 -12.66 1.07 11.02
N ILE A 2 -11.76 0.43 10.28
CA ILE A 2 -11.49 -1.00 10.53
C ILE A 2 -10.91 -1.07 11.93
N LEU A 3 -11.65 -1.70 12.83
CA LEU A 3 -11.14 -2.16 14.11
C LEU A 3 -10.28 -3.39 13.78
N ILE A 4 -9.02 -3.17 13.40
CA ILE A 4 -8.01 -4.22 13.49
C ILE A 4 -7.64 -4.26 14.97
N ASP A 5 -7.92 -5.38 15.63
CA ASP A 5 -7.56 -5.50 17.04
C ASP A 5 -6.04 -5.72 17.21
N ASP A 6 -5.56 -5.57 18.45
CA ASP A 6 -4.11 -5.68 18.74
C ASP A 6 -3.55 -7.08 18.46
N LEU A 7 -4.39 -8.13 18.52
CA LEU A 7 -3.99 -9.50 18.25
C LEU A 7 -3.83 -9.74 16.73
N GLU A 8 -4.81 -9.33 15.94
CA GLU A 8 -4.76 -9.36 14.48
C GLU A 8 -3.55 -8.59 13.95
N ARG A 9 -3.28 -7.41 14.54
CA ARG A 9 -2.12 -6.59 14.18
C ARG A 9 -0.80 -7.31 14.45
N LEU A 10 -0.68 -7.98 15.59
CA LEU A 10 0.54 -8.73 15.97
C LEU A 10 0.77 -9.95 15.05
N GLU A 11 -0.30 -10.65 14.66
CA GLU A 11 -0.20 -11.77 13.71
C GLU A 11 0.25 -11.29 12.33
N MET A 12 -0.33 -10.19 11.84
CA MET A 12 0.07 -9.56 10.58
C MET A 12 1.52 -9.09 10.61
N GLU A 13 1.97 -8.46 11.70
CA GLU A 13 3.37 -8.01 11.86
C GLU A 13 4.37 -9.17 11.71
N LYS A 14 4.09 -10.34 12.30
CA LYS A 14 4.94 -11.53 12.14
C LYS A 14 5.05 -11.97 10.69
N ILE A 15 3.93 -11.96 9.97
CA ILE A 15 3.88 -12.32 8.55
C ILE A 15 4.67 -11.32 7.72
N PHE A 16 4.52 -10.02 7.99
CA PHE A 16 5.25 -8.97 7.29
C PHE A 16 6.76 -9.11 7.46
N LYS A 17 7.24 -9.33 8.70
CA LYS A 17 8.66 -9.60 8.97
C LYS A 17 9.18 -10.84 8.25
N GLU A 18 8.43 -11.96 8.32
CA GLU A 18 8.79 -13.22 7.65
C GLU A 18 8.96 -13.04 6.13
N LYS A 19 8.17 -12.14 5.52
CA LYS A 19 8.16 -11.90 4.07
C LYS A 19 8.96 -10.66 3.64
N GLN A 20 9.84 -10.15 4.50
CA GLN A 20 10.72 -9.00 4.22
C GLN A 20 9.94 -7.72 3.84
N VAL A 21 8.76 -7.52 4.43
CA VAL A 21 8.02 -6.25 4.34
C VAL A 21 8.59 -5.29 5.37
N LEU A 22 8.85 -4.05 4.98
CA LEU A 22 9.38 -2.99 5.85
C LEU A 22 8.29 -1.98 6.26
N LEU A 23 7.24 -1.85 5.45
CA LEU A 23 6.11 -0.94 5.69
C LEU A 23 4.83 -1.55 5.12
N ALA A 24 3.74 -1.46 5.87
CA ALA A 24 2.39 -1.82 5.45
C ALA A 24 1.40 -0.70 5.78
N LEU A 25 0.64 -0.27 4.79
CA LEU A 25 -0.33 0.82 4.86
C LEU A 25 -1.71 0.32 4.43
N VAL A 26 -2.78 0.54 5.23
CA VAL A 26 -4.15 0.47 4.68
C VAL A 26 -4.43 1.76 3.95
N PHE A 27 -4.90 1.69 2.72
CA PHE A 27 -5.32 2.86 1.95
C PHE A 27 -6.73 2.64 1.36
N GLY A 28 -7.16 3.50 0.43
CA GLY A 28 -8.43 3.33 -0.26
C GLY A 28 -9.65 3.88 0.51
N SER A 29 -10.85 3.48 0.09
CA SER A 29 -12.14 3.90 0.69
C SER A 29 -12.18 3.63 2.19
N VAL A 30 -11.56 2.52 2.60
CA VAL A 30 -11.40 2.10 3.98
C VAL A 30 -10.63 3.11 4.85
N ALA A 31 -9.56 3.71 4.32
CA ALA A 31 -8.77 4.69 5.07
C ALA A 31 -9.54 6.01 5.29
N ARG A 32 -10.46 6.36 4.37
CA ARG A 32 -11.23 7.61 4.38
C ARG A 32 -12.42 7.65 5.34
N GLY A 33 -12.79 6.51 5.94
CA GLY A 33 -13.81 6.49 7.01
C GLY A 33 -15.26 6.31 6.51
N ASP A 34 -15.45 6.10 5.21
CA ASP A 34 -16.74 5.73 4.63
C ASP A 34 -17.03 4.27 4.96
N ASN A 35 -17.63 4.05 6.14
CA ASN A 35 -18.13 2.74 6.56
C ASN A 35 -19.32 2.34 5.67
N SER A 36 -19.07 1.85 4.45
CA SER A 36 -20.02 1.00 3.72
C SER A 36 -19.62 -0.46 3.94
N THR A 37 -20.24 -1.02 4.98
CA THR A 37 -20.54 -2.39 5.42
C THR A 37 -20.00 -3.66 4.72
N ILE A 38 -19.30 -3.64 3.58
CA ILE A 38 -18.80 -4.86 2.90
C ILE A 38 -17.38 -4.72 2.28
N SER A 39 -16.89 -3.53 1.92
CA SER A 39 -15.86 -3.41 0.87
C SER A 39 -14.39 -3.64 1.30
N ASP A 40 -13.70 -4.43 0.47
CA ASP A 40 -12.30 -4.35 -0.01
C ASP A 40 -11.28 -3.63 0.87
N ILE A 41 -10.40 -4.39 1.52
CA ILE A 41 -9.23 -3.82 2.22
C ILE A 41 -8.09 -3.68 1.22
N ASP A 42 -7.73 -2.45 0.88
CA ASP A 42 -6.53 -2.15 0.08
C ASP A 42 -5.31 -2.01 1.00
N ILE A 43 -4.29 -2.84 0.79
CA ILE A 43 -3.04 -2.82 1.57
C ILE A 43 -1.85 -2.55 0.66
N GLY A 44 -1.12 -1.48 0.96
CA GLY A 44 0.15 -1.16 0.31
C GLY A 44 1.29 -1.75 1.11
N LEU A 45 2.11 -2.59 0.48
CA LEU A 45 3.30 -3.19 1.09
C LEU A 45 4.56 -2.67 0.42
N PHE A 46 5.49 -2.15 1.21
CA PHE A 46 6.85 -1.88 0.77
C PHE A 46 7.76 -3.00 1.25
N PHE A 47 8.34 -3.73 0.31
CA PHE A 47 9.27 -4.81 0.56
C PHE A 47 10.70 -4.31 0.57
N SER A 48 11.57 -5.07 1.23
CA SER A 48 13.01 -4.83 1.26
C SER A 48 13.58 -4.69 -0.17
N PRO A 49 14.54 -3.77 -0.39
CA PRO A 49 15.27 -3.65 -1.66
C PRO A 49 15.95 -4.94 -2.12
N ASN A 50 16.21 -5.88 -1.19
CA ASN A 50 16.80 -7.19 -1.50
C ASN A 50 15.82 -8.17 -2.13
N THR A 51 14.53 -7.84 -2.21
CA THR A 51 13.52 -8.66 -2.88
C THR A 51 13.47 -8.35 -4.38
N THR A 52 13.36 -9.38 -5.20
CA THR A 52 13.06 -9.26 -6.62
C THR A 52 11.56 -9.03 -6.84
N LYS A 53 11.19 -8.52 -8.03
CA LYS A 53 9.77 -8.35 -8.39
C LYS A 53 8.97 -9.66 -8.34
N LYS A 54 9.59 -10.77 -8.73
CA LYS A 54 8.97 -12.10 -8.66
C LYS A 54 8.72 -12.53 -7.21
N GLU A 55 9.73 -12.39 -6.34
CA GLU A 55 9.58 -12.72 -4.92
C GLU A 55 8.51 -11.85 -4.25
N ARG A 56 8.43 -10.56 -4.58
CA ARG A 56 7.35 -9.69 -4.08
C ARG A 56 5.97 -10.20 -4.51
N PHE A 57 5.82 -10.56 -5.77
CA PHE A 57 4.56 -11.12 -6.28
C PHE A 57 4.17 -12.42 -5.56
N ASP A 58 5.11 -13.36 -5.43
CA ASP A 58 4.88 -14.63 -4.72
C ASP A 58 4.55 -14.39 -3.25
N ASN A 59 5.25 -13.45 -2.59
CA ASN A 59 4.98 -13.05 -1.21
C ASN A 59 3.59 -12.42 -1.07
N ILE A 60 3.16 -11.57 -2.00
CA ILE A 60 1.83 -10.96 -1.99
C ILE A 60 0.73 -12.02 -1.97
N LEU A 61 0.85 -13.07 -2.79
CA LEU A 61 -0.14 -14.17 -2.81
C LEU A 61 -0.24 -14.86 -1.45
N ILE A 62 0.90 -15.15 -0.83
CA ILE A 62 0.96 -15.80 0.49
C ILE A 62 0.39 -14.87 1.57
N ILE A 63 0.79 -13.59 1.57
CA ILE A 63 0.36 -12.60 2.55
C ILE A 63 -1.15 -12.39 2.43
N SER A 64 -1.67 -12.23 1.21
CA SER A 64 -3.11 -12.07 0.95
C SER A 64 -3.90 -13.22 1.56
N SER A 65 -3.53 -14.47 1.27
CA SER A 65 -4.19 -15.65 1.85
C SER A 65 -4.16 -15.68 3.39
N LYS A 66 -3.02 -15.30 4.00
CA LYS A 66 -2.89 -15.27 5.46
C LYS A 66 -3.74 -14.15 6.07
N ILE A 67 -3.72 -12.94 5.53
CA ILE A 67 -4.49 -11.81 6.05
C ILE A 67 -6.00 -12.04 5.89
N GLN A 68 -6.45 -12.60 4.76
CA GLN A 68 -7.86 -12.97 4.54
C GLN A 68 -8.39 -13.86 5.69
N ARG A 69 -7.56 -14.81 6.15
CA ARG A 69 -7.91 -15.70 7.28
C ARG A 69 -7.94 -14.98 8.62
N ILE A 70 -7.00 -14.07 8.87
CA ILE A 70 -6.93 -13.27 10.11
C ILE A 70 -8.17 -12.39 10.22
N LEU A 71 -8.41 -11.57 9.19
CA LEU A 71 -9.48 -10.56 9.19
C LEU A 71 -10.86 -11.15 8.86
N LYS A 72 -10.94 -12.44 8.55
CA LYS A 72 -12.15 -13.15 8.10
C LYS A 72 -12.87 -12.41 6.95
N LYS A 73 -12.08 -11.84 6.03
CA LYS A 73 -12.56 -11.13 4.84
C LYS A 73 -12.07 -11.81 3.58
N ASN A 74 -12.93 -11.87 2.57
CA ASN A 74 -12.62 -12.57 1.32
C ASN A 74 -11.93 -11.68 0.29
N GLU A 75 -12.04 -10.34 0.41
CA GLU A 75 -11.53 -9.40 -0.59
C GLU A 75 -10.48 -8.48 0.06
N ILE A 76 -9.21 -8.77 -0.25
CA ILE A 76 -8.06 -7.97 0.15
C ILE A 76 -7.21 -7.76 -1.09
N ASP A 77 -7.11 -6.51 -1.54
CA ASP A 77 -6.18 -6.13 -2.60
C ASP A 77 -4.85 -5.71 -1.98
N ILE A 78 -3.75 -6.26 -2.51
CA ILE A 78 -2.41 -5.98 -2.01
C ILE A 78 -1.55 -5.45 -3.15
N VAL A 79 -1.03 -4.25 -2.94
CA VAL A 79 -0.16 -3.56 -3.89
C VAL A 79 1.28 -3.56 -3.38
N ALA A 80 2.22 -4.01 -4.21
CA ALA A 80 3.65 -3.76 -3.98
C ALA A 80 3.97 -2.28 -4.27
N ILE A 81 4.20 -1.49 -3.23
CA ILE A 81 4.54 -0.05 -3.35
C ILE A 81 5.82 0.11 -4.18
N ASN A 82 6.78 -0.81 -4.07
CA ASN A 82 8.02 -0.80 -4.86
C ASN A 82 7.77 -0.69 -6.37
N ASP A 83 6.75 -1.41 -6.85
CA ASP A 83 6.45 -1.58 -8.28
C ASP A 83 5.29 -0.71 -8.77
N ALA A 84 4.60 -0.01 -7.85
CA ALA A 84 3.43 0.78 -8.17
C ALA A 84 3.78 2.04 -8.99
N PRO A 85 2.88 2.50 -9.87
CA PRO A 85 3.01 3.79 -10.55
C PRO A 85 3.08 4.96 -9.55
N SER A 86 3.76 6.04 -9.92
CA SER A 86 4.00 7.20 -9.03
C SER A 86 2.72 7.78 -8.43
N ARG A 87 1.65 7.87 -9.22
CA ARG A 87 0.32 8.33 -8.75
C ARG A 87 -0.25 7.43 -7.64
N LEU A 88 -0.10 6.11 -7.78
CA LEU A 88 -0.60 5.17 -6.78
C LEU A 88 0.29 5.18 -5.53
N LYS A 89 1.62 5.22 -5.69
CA LYS A 89 2.57 5.41 -4.58
C LYS A 89 2.22 6.66 -3.77
N PHE A 90 2.04 7.80 -4.45
CA PHE A 90 1.65 9.05 -3.80
C PHE A 90 0.41 8.87 -2.95
N LYS A 91 -0.68 8.38 -3.55
CA LYS A 91 -1.94 8.12 -2.86
C LYS A 91 -1.76 7.23 -1.62
N ILE A 92 -1.05 6.11 -1.76
CA ILE A 92 -0.79 5.18 -0.66
C ILE A 92 0.00 5.88 0.46
N MET A 93 1.06 6.61 0.14
CA MET A 93 1.94 7.23 1.13
C MET A 93 1.34 8.48 1.79
N THR A 94 0.41 9.17 1.14
CA THR A 94 -0.22 10.39 1.68
C THR A 94 -1.51 10.10 2.43
N GLU A 95 -2.35 9.19 1.94
CA GLU A 95 -3.66 8.87 2.53
C GLU A 95 -3.64 7.60 3.39
N GLY A 96 -2.61 6.76 3.24
CA GLY A 96 -2.53 5.47 3.92
C GLY A 96 -2.30 5.60 5.42
N LYS A 97 -2.86 4.64 6.17
CA LYS A 97 -2.68 4.48 7.62
C LYS A 97 -1.71 3.35 7.90
N ILE A 98 -0.72 3.60 8.76
CA ILE A 98 0.29 2.62 9.13
C ILE A 98 -0.32 1.46 9.92
N ILE A 99 -0.17 0.25 9.38
CA ILE A 99 -0.44 -1.00 10.08
C ILE A 99 0.85 -1.49 10.73
N TYR A 100 1.92 -1.50 9.93
CA TYR A 100 3.25 -1.98 10.31
C TYR A 100 4.29 -1.06 9.68
N CYS A 101 5.32 -0.73 10.45
CA CYS A 101 6.44 0.06 9.98
C CYS A 101 7.65 -0.36 10.81
N GLU A 102 8.68 -0.87 10.15
CA GLU A 102 9.91 -1.30 10.81
C GLU A 102 10.70 -0.09 11.33
N ASP A 103 10.70 1.00 10.56
CA ASP A 103 11.40 2.24 10.87
C ASP A 103 10.62 3.45 10.33
N MET A 104 10.32 4.41 11.21
CA MET A 104 9.61 5.63 10.85
C MET A 104 10.44 6.55 9.95
N GLU A 105 11.77 6.54 10.06
CA GLU A 105 12.64 7.30 9.16
C GLU A 105 12.52 6.80 7.72
N LEU A 106 12.51 5.48 7.52
CA LEU A 106 12.19 4.86 6.25
C LEU A 106 10.84 5.33 5.70
N PHE A 107 9.79 5.35 6.53
CA PHE A 107 8.47 5.81 6.10
C PHE A 107 8.49 7.25 5.60
N TYR A 108 9.12 8.17 6.33
CA TYR A 108 9.20 9.58 5.93
C TYR A 108 9.99 9.76 4.63
N ASN A 109 11.13 9.07 4.49
CA ASN A 109 11.94 9.11 3.27
C ASN A 109 11.17 8.58 2.05
N LEU A 110 10.43 7.49 2.21
CA LEU A 110 9.58 6.94 1.15
C LEU A 110 8.42 7.89 0.80
N LYS A 111 7.85 8.56 1.80
CA LYS A 111 6.75 9.50 1.60
C LYS A 111 7.21 10.73 0.83
N GLU A 112 8.33 11.32 1.22
CA GLU A 112 8.95 12.44 0.50
C GLU A 112 9.25 12.06 -0.95
N LYS A 113 9.89 10.91 -1.16
CA LYS A 113 10.21 10.42 -2.51
C LYS A 113 8.95 10.24 -3.36
N ALA A 114 7.88 9.66 -2.82
CA ALA A 114 6.63 9.49 -3.53
C ALA A 114 5.95 10.83 -3.88
N MET A 115 6.09 11.85 -3.02
CA MET A 115 5.62 13.21 -3.31
C MET A 115 6.39 13.86 -4.47
N LEU A 116 7.72 13.79 -4.43
CA LEU A 116 8.56 14.33 -5.51
C LEU A 116 8.29 13.63 -6.84
N GLU A 117 8.31 12.29 -6.87
CA GLU A 117 8.03 11.50 -8.08
C GLU A 117 6.67 11.83 -8.69
N TYR A 118 5.67 12.11 -7.86
CA TYR A 118 4.34 12.48 -8.33
C TYR A 118 4.28 13.89 -8.88
N PHE A 119 4.87 14.89 -8.22
CA PHE A 119 4.85 16.27 -8.72
C PHE A 119 5.63 16.44 -10.02
N ASP A 120 6.73 15.70 -10.20
CA ASP A 120 7.43 15.64 -11.49
C ASP A 120 6.56 15.02 -12.60
N PHE A 121 5.83 13.94 -12.27
CA PHE A 121 4.94 13.27 -13.22
C PHE A 121 3.65 14.06 -13.53
N GLN A 122 3.09 14.76 -12.55
CA GLN A 122 1.86 15.55 -12.67
C GLN A 122 1.96 16.56 -13.82
N TYR A 123 3.12 17.19 -13.98
CA TYR A 123 3.34 18.14 -15.06
C TYR A 123 3.18 17.48 -16.43
N VAL A 124 3.74 16.28 -16.62
CA VAL A 124 3.65 15.52 -17.87
C VAL A 124 2.22 15.04 -18.12
N GLU A 125 1.57 14.48 -17.09
CA GLU A 125 0.18 13.99 -17.17
C GLU A 125 -0.79 15.10 -17.62
N GLN A 126 -0.63 16.31 -17.09
CA GLN A 126 -1.47 17.45 -17.45
C GLN A 126 -1.30 17.91 -18.90
N GLN A 127 -0.10 17.80 -19.48
CA GLN A 127 0.12 18.16 -20.88
C GLN A 127 -0.54 17.14 -21.82
N ILE A 128 -0.37 15.85 -21.55
CA ILE A 128 -1.00 14.78 -22.34
C ILE A 128 -2.53 14.93 -22.36
N ILE A 129 -3.13 15.22 -21.20
CA ILE A 129 -4.58 15.42 -21.10
C ILE A 129 -5.04 16.65 -21.89
N LYS A 130 -4.28 17.75 -21.84
CA LYS A 130 -4.61 18.96 -22.61
C LYS A 130 -4.54 18.72 -24.11
N ASP A 131 -3.51 18.03 -24.58
CA ASP A 131 -3.34 17.72 -26.00
C ASP A 131 -4.48 16.82 -26.51
N TYR A 132 -4.90 15.83 -25.71
CA TYR A 132 -6.01 14.93 -26.06
C TYR A 132 -7.38 15.62 -26.08
N LEU A 133 -7.59 16.64 -25.24
CA LEU A 133 -8.85 17.41 -25.17
C LEU A 133 -8.90 18.58 -26.16
N ALA A 134 -7.78 18.86 -26.85
CA ALA A 134 -7.68 19.91 -27.86
C ALA A 134 -7.97 19.39 -29.30
N GLU A 135 -8.16 18.08 -29.47
CA GLU A 135 -8.66 17.41 -30.68
C GLU A 135 -10.18 17.20 -30.64
#